data_AF-A0A537GFW9-F1
#
_entry.id   AF-A0A537GFW9-F1
#
_cell.length_a   1.000
_cell.length_b   1.000
_cell.length_c   1.000
_cell.angle_alpha   90.00
_cell.angle_beta   90.00
_cell.angle_gamma   90.00
#
_symmetry.space_group_name_H-M   'P 1'
#
loop_
_entity.id
_entity.type
_entity.pdbx_description
1 polymer ?
#
loop_
_entity_poly.entity_id
_entity_poly.type
_entity_poly.pdbx_seq_one_letter_code
_entity_poly.pdbx_strand_id
1 'polypeptide(L)' 'MKIEGVELRELKIPLVSPFETSGWREEEKNCIIVEMMSAHRTGFGECAVTAGPWYGRKLHRAHGMS' A
#
# COMPACT_ATOMS: atom_id res chain seq x y z
N MET A 1 -10.87 -21.51 9.32
CA MET A 1 -11.24 -20.47 8.33
C MET A 1 -10.57 -20.82 7.01
N LYS A 2 -11.31 -20.89 5.89
CA LYS A 2 -10.75 -21.18 4.56
C LYS A 2 -10.83 -19.90 3.71
N ILE A 3 -9.70 -19.49 3.14
CA ILE A 3 -9.64 -18.36 2.21
C ILE A 3 -10.01 -18.89 0.83
N GLU A 4 -10.93 -18.22 0.16
CA GLU A 4 -11.42 -18.56 -1.18
C GLU A 4 -10.80 -17.67 -2.25
N GLY A 5 -10.43 -16.45 -1.89
CA GLY A 5 -9.76 -15.51 -2.78
C GLY A 5 -9.01 -14.42 -2.03
N VAL A 6 -8.00 -13.88 -2.69
CA VAL A 6 -7.27 -12.69 -2.26
C VAL A 6 -7.14 -11.76 -3.45
N GLU A 7 -7.52 -10.49 -3.27
CA GLU A 7 -7.25 -9.43 -4.24
C GLU A 7 -6.27 -8.42 -3.63
N LEU A 8 -5.29 -8.01 -4.44
CA LEU A 8 -4.33 -6.97 -4.08
C LEU A 8 -4.55 -5.76 -4.99
N ARG A 9 -4.86 -4.62 -4.39
CA ARG A 9 -5.00 -3.34 -5.11
C ARG A 9 -3.87 -2.42 -4.70
N GLU A 10 -3.02 -2.07 -5.66
CA GLU A 10 -2.08 -0.96 -5.47
C GLU A 10 -2.83 0.35 -5.65
N LEU A 11 -2.80 1.21 -4.64
CA LEU A 11 -3.39 2.53 -4.66
C LEU A 11 -2.30 3.59 -4.63
N LYS A 12 -2.48 4.63 -5.45
CA LYS A 12 -1.74 5.88 -5.39
C LYS A 12 -2.72 7.00 -5.08
N ILE A 13 -2.65 7.54 -3.87
CA ILE A 13 -3.63 8.52 -3.38
C ILE A 13 -2.90 9.86 -3.19
N PRO A 14 -3.22 10.90 -3.96
CA PRO A 14 -2.64 12.23 -3.75
C PRO A 14 -2.93 12.75 -2.35
N LEU A 15 -1.93 13.28 -1.66
CA LEU A 15 -2.11 13.93 -0.38
C LEU A 15 -2.73 15.31 -0.58
N VAL A 16 -3.62 15.73 0.34
CA VAL A 16 -4.25 17.06 0.33
C VAL A 16 -3.17 18.16 0.37
N SER A 17 -2.10 17.92 1.13
CA SER A 17 -0.90 18.72 1.13
C SER A 17 0.32 17.79 1.26
N PRO A 18 1.48 18.17 0.72
CA PRO A 18 2.71 17.40 0.88
C PRO A 18 3.04 17.15 2.35
N PHE A 19 3.45 15.92 2.67
CA PHE A 19 3.98 15.57 3.99
C PHE A 19 5.50 15.63 3.95
N GLU A 20 6.12 16.38 4.85
CA GLU A 20 7.56 16.63 4.82
C GLU A 20 8.21 16.51 6.19
N THR A 21 9.37 15.86 6.22
CA THR A 21 10.29 15.74 7.35
C THR A 21 11.68 16.17 6.88
N SER A 22 12.66 16.27 7.78
CA SER A 22 13.99 16.81 7.49
C SER A 22 14.78 16.11 6.37
N GLY A 23 14.39 14.90 5.95
CA GLY A 23 15.05 14.16 4.87
C GLY A 23 14.10 13.47 3.90
N TRP A 24 12.80 13.76 3.96
CA TRP A 24 11.81 13.03 3.19
C TRP A 24 10.55 13.86 2.94
N ARG A 25 10.04 13.81 1.72
CA ARG A 25 8.82 14.48 1.29
C ARG A 25 7.96 13.51 0.48
N GLU A 26 6.69 13.42 0.83
CA GLU A 26 5.68 12.64 0.12
C GLU A 26 4.61 13.56 -0.45
N GLU A 27 4.21 13.30 -1.69
CA GLU A 27 3.07 13.94 -2.35
C GLU A 27 1.92 12.96 -2.57
N GLU A 28 2.19 11.65 -2.49
CA GLU A 28 1.24 10.58 -2.65
C GLU A 28 1.41 9.53 -1.55
N LYS A 29 0.30 8.98 -1.07
CA LYS A 29 0.26 7.75 -0.30
C LYS A 29 0.17 6.57 -1.26
N ASN A 30 1.24 5.78 -1.31
CA ASN A 30 1.28 4.51 -2.01
C ASN A 30 1.02 3.38 -1.00
N CYS A 31 0.00 2.57 -1.22
CA CYS A 31 -0.30 1.43 -0.38
C CYS A 31 -0.90 0.26 -1.16
N ILE A 32 -0.86 -0.93 -0.55
CA ILE A 32 -1.61 -2.08 -1.05
C ILE A 32 -2.81 -2.31 -0.13
N ILE A 33 -4.00 -2.38 -0.70
CA ILE A 33 -5.19 -2.90 -0.02
C ILE A 33 -5.32 -4.38 -0.36
N VAL A 34 -5.39 -5.19 0.68
CA VAL A 34 -5.66 -6.62 0.61
C VAL A 34 -7.13 -6.83 0.89
N GLU A 35 -7.86 -7.37 -0.07
CA GLU A 35 -9.19 -7.91 0.16
C GLU A 35 -9.09 -9.43 0.24
N MET A 36 -9.62 -10.01 1.32
CA MET A 36 -9.59 -11.45 1.54
C MET A 36 -11.02 -11.97 1.68
N MET A 37 -11.38 -12.90 0.80
CA MET A 37 -12.72 -13.48 0.73
C MET A 37 -12.74 -14.88 1.32
N SER A 38 -13.80 -15.18 2.07
CA SER A 38 -14.13 -16.49 2.62
C SER A 38 -15.66 -16.65 2.56
N ALA A 39 -16.18 -17.87 2.45
CA ALA A 39 -17.59 -18.25 2.34
C ALA A 39 -18.64 -17.14 2.50
N HIS A 40 -18.75 -16.51 3.68
CA HIS A 40 -19.72 -15.47 3.99
C HIS A 40 -19.10 -14.19 4.60
N ARG A 41 -17.78 -13.99 4.42
CA ARG A 41 -17.04 -12.87 5.01
C ARG A 41 -15.99 -12.34 4.05
N THR A 42 -15.93 -11.02 3.98
CA THR A 42 -14.83 -10.30 3.34
C THR A 42 -14.11 -9.48 4.40
N GLY A 43 -12.78 -9.59 4.44
CA GLY A 43 -11.91 -8.81 5.29
C GLY A 43 -11.00 -7.91 4.46
N PHE A 44 -10.64 -6.75 5.01
CA PHE A 44 -9.71 -5.81 4.39
C PHE A 44 -8.49 -5.60 5.28
N GLY A 45 -7.32 -5.52 4.66
CA GLY A 45 -6.07 -5.15 5.31
C GLY A 45 -5.31 -4.12 4.48
N GLU A 46 -4.51 -3.29 5.14
CA GLU A 46 -3.66 -2.30 4.49
C GLU A 46 -2.18 -2.65 4.72
N CYS A 47 -1.39 -2.68 3.65
CA CYS A 47 0.06 -2.60 3.72
C CYS A 47 0.48 -1.14 3.63
N ALA A 48 0.86 -0.55 4.76
CA ALA A 48 1.25 0.86 4.87
C ALA A 48 2.71 1.15 4.46
N VAL A 49 3.35 0.24 3.71
CA VAL A 49 4.76 0.42 3.30
C VAL A 49 4.82 1.45 2.17
N THR A 50 5.39 2.61 2.47
CA THR A 50 5.67 3.69 1.50
C THR A 50 6.79 3.30 0.52
N ALA A 51 6.91 4.05 -0.58
CA ALA A 51 7.92 3.87 -1.61
C ALA A 51 9.32 4.24 -1.09
N GLY A 52 10.00 3.28 -0.47
CA GLY A 52 11.42 3.36 -0.11
C GLY A 52 11.73 2.79 1.27
N PRO A 53 13.01 2.53 1.58
CA PRO A 53 13.43 1.78 2.77
C PRO A 53 13.42 2.60 4.06
N TRP A 54 12.50 3.57 4.19
CA TRP A 54 12.57 4.62 5.21
C TRP A 54 12.03 4.19 6.57
N TYR A 55 11.10 3.24 6.59
CA TYR A 55 10.48 2.73 7.83
C TYR A 55 10.59 1.20 8.01
N GLY A 56 11.35 0.52 7.15
CA GLY A 56 11.61 -0.92 7.22
C GLY A 56 12.34 -1.45 5.99
N ARG A 57 12.96 -2.64 6.11
CA ARG A 57 13.63 -3.35 5.01
C ARG A 57 12.64 -4.01 4.04
N LYS A 58 11.58 -3.30 3.64
CA LYS A 58 10.61 -3.76 2.63
C LYS A 58 10.39 -2.64 1.63
N LEU A 59 10.71 -2.93 0.37
CA LEU A 59 10.60 -2.01 -0.76
C LEU A 59 9.38 -2.45 -1.59
N HIS A 60 8.39 -1.57 -1.77
CA HIS A 60 7.42 -1.72 -2.86
C HIS A 60 7.99 -1.04 -4.11
N ARG A 61 8.48 -1.82 -5.08
CA ARG A 61 9.03 -1.29 -6.34
C ARG A 61 8.01 -1.51 -7.45
N ALA A 62 7.16 -0.51 -7.70
CA ALA A 62 6.30 -0.48 -8.88
C ALA A 62 7.19 -0.41 -10.13
N HIS A 63 7.11 -1.41 -11.01
CA HIS A 63 7.75 -1.36 -12.32
C HIS A 63 6.89 -0.52 -13.26
N GLY A 64 7.47 0.58 -13.72
CA GLY A 64 6.89 1.49 -14.70
C GLY A 64 7.88 2.60 -15.04
N MET A 65 9.04 2.20 -15.59
CA MET A 65 9.95 3.14 -16.26
C MET A 65 9.35 3.46 -17.63
N SER A 66 9.04 4.73 -17.85
CA SER A 66 9.26 5.37 -19.14
C SER A 66 10.68 5.93 -19.17
#